data_AF-A0A963I626-F1
#
_entry.id   AF-A0A963I626-F1
#
_cell.length_a   1.000
_cell.length_b   1.000
_cell.length_c   1.000
_cell.angle_alpha   90.00
_cell.angle_beta   90.00
_cell.angle_gamma   90.00
#
_symmetry.space_group_name_H-M   'P 1'
#
loop_
_entity.id
_entity.type
_entity.pdbx_description
1 polymer ?
#
loop_
_entity_poly.entity_id
_entity_poly.type
_entity_poly.pdbx_seq_one_letter_code
_entity_poly.pdbx_strand_id
1 'polypeptide(L)'
;HYTNRSGVRATCPDCHVPKEWTHKIIRKIKASNEVWHHLLGSIDTPEKFNAKRLQLAQNEWRRMKGNDSRECRNCHNYEYFDYTIQGRRSGRMHQTGFEDGKTCIDCHKGIAHSLPAVDQEIGAGAGGAAPEVFHPPSEPKQ
;
A
#
# COMPACT_ATOMS: atom_id res chain seq x y z
N HIS A 1 2.08 13.80 1.19
CA HIS A 1 1.13 13.62 2.32
C HIS A 1 1.53 14.39 3.56
N TYR A 2 2.75 14.23 4.09
CA TYR A 2 3.22 14.97 5.26
C TYR A 2 3.43 16.47 4.97
N THR A 3 4.23 16.78 3.95
CA THR A 3 4.44 18.14 3.44
C THR A 3 3.61 18.30 2.17
N ASN A 4 2.71 19.28 2.13
CA ASN A 4 1.82 19.51 1.00
C ASN A 4 1.33 20.96 0.93
N ARG A 5 0.81 21.36 -0.24
CA ARG A 5 0.36 22.73 -0.54
C ARG A 5 -0.95 23.15 0.12
N SER A 6 -1.77 22.19 0.57
CA SER A 6 -3.11 22.44 1.12
C SER A 6 -3.13 22.60 2.64
N GLY A 7 -2.04 22.29 3.34
CA GLY A 7 -1.98 22.32 4.81
C GLY A 7 -2.69 21.13 5.50
N VAL A 8 -3.58 20.41 4.81
CA VAL A 8 -4.24 19.19 5.33
C VAL A 8 -3.27 18.01 5.28
N ARG A 9 -3.03 17.35 6.41
CA ARG A 9 -2.06 16.26 6.50
C ARG A 9 -2.71 14.94 6.85
N ALA A 10 -2.46 13.93 6.02
CA ALA A 10 -2.77 12.55 6.35
C ALA A 10 -1.81 12.03 7.44
N THR A 11 -2.38 11.30 8.40
CA THR A 11 -1.71 10.67 9.52
C THR A 11 -1.82 9.14 9.42
N CYS A 12 -1.17 8.41 10.34
CA CYS A 12 -1.15 6.95 10.34
C CYS A 12 -2.55 6.30 10.20
N PRO A 13 -3.58 6.67 11.01
CA PRO A 13 -4.89 6.05 10.92
C PRO A 13 -5.61 6.34 9.60
N ASP A 14 -5.34 7.46 8.94
CA ASP A 14 -6.03 7.81 7.68
C ASP A 14 -5.78 6.77 6.58
N CYS A 15 -4.63 6.08 6.63
CA CYS A 15 -4.27 5.02 5.69
C CYS A 15 -4.42 3.60 6.25
N HIS A 16 -4.21 3.40 7.56
CA HIS A 16 -4.19 2.07 8.18
C HIS A 16 -5.48 1.66 8.89
N VAL A 17 -6.37 2.60 9.18
CA VAL A 17 -7.62 2.35 9.91
C VAL A 17 -8.80 2.84 9.07
N PRO A 18 -9.69 1.93 8.60
CA PRO A 18 -10.86 2.35 7.83
C PRO A 18 -11.72 3.37 8.60
N LYS A 19 -12.28 4.36 7.90
CA LYS A 19 -13.18 5.36 8.50
C LYS A 19 -14.53 4.74 8.89
N GLU A 20 -15.11 3.98 7.98
CA GLU A 20 -16.39 3.27 8.15
C GLU A 20 -16.36 2.25 9.28
N TRP A 21 -17.40 2.25 10.12
CA TRP A 21 -17.44 1.50 11.38
C TRP A 21 -17.21 0.00 11.17
N THR A 22 -17.97 -0.64 10.27
CA THR A 22 -17.88 -2.09 10.03
C THR A 22 -16.46 -2.50 9.65
N HIS A 23 -15.85 -1.77 8.72
CA HIS A 23 -14.49 -2.06 8.25
C HIS A 23 -13.43 -1.75 9.30
N LYS A 24 -13.64 -0.70 10.11
CA LYS A 24 -12.79 -0.35 11.24
C LYS A 24 -12.75 -1.47 12.28
N ILE A 25 -13.91 -2.00 12.67
CA ILE A 25 -14.00 -3.10 13.64
C ILE A 25 -13.33 -4.36 13.09
N ILE A 26 -13.60 -4.74 11.84
CA ILE A 26 -12.91 -5.87 11.19
C ILE A 26 -11.39 -5.68 11.21
N ARG A 27 -10.88 -4.48 10.89
CA ARG A 27 -9.44 -4.20 10.92
C ARG A 27 -8.87 -4.30 12.33
N LYS A 28 -9.59 -3.80 13.34
CA LYS A 28 -9.15 -3.90 14.74
C LYS A 28 -9.08 -5.35 15.23
N ILE A 29 -10.05 -6.19 14.85
CA ILE A 29 -10.01 -7.64 15.14
C ILE A 29 -8.81 -8.29 14.43
N LYS A 30 -8.55 -7.97 13.16
CA LYS A 30 -7.36 -8.50 12.47
C LYS A 30 -6.05 -7.98 13.08
N ALA A 31 -6.04 -6.73 13.57
CA ALA A 31 -4.89 -6.11 14.21
C ALA A 31 -4.51 -6.76 15.54
N SER A 32 -5.46 -7.38 16.26
CA SER A 32 -5.14 -8.02 17.54
C SER A 32 -4.16 -9.18 17.38
N ASN A 33 -4.08 -9.78 16.18
CA ASN A 33 -3.03 -10.74 15.85
C ASN A 33 -1.62 -10.14 15.92
N GLU A 34 -1.46 -8.85 15.60
CA GLU A 34 -0.17 -8.16 15.71
C GLU A 34 0.27 -8.08 17.18
N VAL A 35 -0.66 -7.78 18.09
CA VAL A 35 -0.42 -7.79 19.55
C VAL A 35 -0.07 -9.20 20.03
N TRP A 36 -0.82 -10.22 19.59
CA TRP A 36 -0.53 -11.61 19.91
C TRP A 36 0.87 -12.04 19.45
N HIS A 37 1.26 -11.70 18.22
CA HIS A 37 2.58 -12.02 17.67
C HIS A 37 3.71 -11.23 18.32
N HIS A 38 3.43 -10.04 18.84
CA HIS A 38 4.36 -9.29 19.68
C HIS A 38 4.55 -9.99 21.04
N LEU A 39 3.47 -10.40 21.71
CA LEU A 39 3.55 -11.13 22.99
C LEU A 39 4.24 -12.50 22.86
N LEU A 40 4.04 -13.21 21.73
CA LEU A 40 4.77 -14.43 21.41
C LEU A 40 6.25 -14.20 21.04
N GLY A 41 6.70 -12.96 20.97
CA GLY A 41 8.09 -12.62 20.63
C GLY A 41 8.47 -12.86 19.17
N SER A 42 7.50 -12.90 18.26
CA SER A 42 7.76 -13.20 16.84
C SER A 42 8.02 -11.95 15.97
N ILE A 43 7.70 -10.76 16.50
CA ILE A 43 7.91 -9.43 15.91
C ILE A 43 8.23 -8.36 16.98
N ASP A 44 8.67 -8.77 18.17
CA ASP A 44 8.85 -7.90 19.34
C ASP A 44 10.08 -7.02 19.31
N THR A 45 11.04 -7.31 18.43
CA THR A 45 12.22 -6.47 18.20
C THR A 45 12.26 -5.92 16.78
N PRO A 46 12.95 -4.80 16.53
CA PRO A 46 13.14 -4.25 15.18
C PRO A 46 13.71 -5.28 14.19
N GLU A 47 14.64 -6.12 14.64
CA GLU A 47 15.29 -7.14 13.81
C GLU A 47 14.30 -8.21 13.36
N LYS A 48 13.48 -8.72 14.30
CA LYS A 48 12.44 -9.71 14.01
C LYS A 48 11.33 -9.13 13.14
N PHE A 49 10.93 -7.88 13.38
CA PHE A 49 9.98 -7.18 12.51
C PHE A 49 10.55 -7.01 11.10
N ASN A 50 11.82 -6.58 10.99
CA ASN A 50 12.48 -6.36 9.71
C ASN A 50 12.64 -7.67 8.92
N ALA A 51 12.93 -8.79 9.58
CA ALA A 51 12.96 -10.11 8.97
C ALA A 51 11.61 -10.51 8.33
N LYS A 52 10.49 -10.00 8.85
CA LYS A 52 9.13 -10.23 8.31
C LYS A 52 8.58 -9.06 7.49
N ARG A 53 9.34 -7.99 7.30
CA ARG A 53 8.85 -6.71 6.74
C ARG A 53 8.20 -6.89 5.38
N LEU A 54 8.81 -7.71 4.52
CA LEU A 54 8.26 -8.00 3.20
C LEU A 54 6.89 -8.68 3.28
N GLN A 55 6.78 -9.74 4.09
CA GLN A 55 5.53 -10.47 4.27
C GLN A 55 4.43 -9.55 4.81
N LEU A 56 4.75 -8.74 5.83
CA LEU A 56 3.81 -7.79 6.44
C LEU A 56 3.39 -6.70 5.44
N ALA A 57 4.32 -6.17 4.64
CA ALA A 57 4.02 -5.21 3.59
C ALA A 57 3.09 -5.80 2.51
N GLN A 58 3.35 -7.04 2.07
CA GLN A 58 2.49 -7.73 1.10
C GLN A 58 1.07 -7.95 1.64
N ASN A 59 0.92 -8.23 2.94
CA ASN A 59 -0.39 -8.36 3.56
C ASN A 59 -1.19 -7.05 3.50
N GLU A 60 -0.54 -5.92 3.79
CA GLU A 60 -1.17 -4.60 3.67
C GLU A 60 -1.44 -4.22 2.21
N TRP A 61 -0.54 -4.52 1.27
CA TRP A 61 -0.79 -4.30 -0.16
C TRP A 61 -1.97 -5.12 -0.67
N ARG A 62 -2.06 -6.40 -0.31
CA ARG A 62 -3.18 -7.26 -0.68
C ARG A 62 -4.50 -6.76 -0.09
N ARG A 63 -4.47 -6.27 1.15
CA ARG A 63 -5.64 -5.65 1.79
C ARG A 63 -6.09 -4.40 1.04
N MET A 64 -5.16 -3.47 0.79
CA MET A 64 -5.44 -2.22 0.08
C MET A 64 -5.85 -2.48 -1.37
N LYS A 65 -5.35 -3.53 -2.02
CA LYS A 65 -5.81 -3.90 -3.37
C LYS A 65 -7.22 -4.48 -3.31
N GLY A 66 -7.44 -5.46 -2.42
CA GLY A 66 -8.72 -6.16 -2.30
C GLY A 66 -9.88 -5.29 -1.78
N ASN A 67 -9.61 -4.12 -1.22
CA ASN A 67 -10.63 -3.14 -0.83
C ASN A 67 -10.68 -1.91 -1.76
N ASP A 68 -10.09 -2.01 -2.95
CA ASP A 68 -10.03 -0.96 -3.96
C ASP A 68 -9.37 0.34 -3.47
N SER A 69 -8.32 0.21 -2.66
CA SER A 69 -7.54 1.31 -2.08
C SER A 69 -8.41 2.34 -1.38
N ARG A 70 -9.47 1.88 -0.70
CA ARG A 70 -10.47 2.72 -0.03
C ARG A 70 -9.87 3.86 0.78
N GLU A 71 -8.85 3.56 1.57
CA GLU A 71 -8.23 4.54 2.45
C GLU A 71 -7.54 5.67 1.66
N CYS A 72 -6.95 5.36 0.51
CA CYS A 72 -6.42 6.36 -0.42
C CYS A 72 -7.54 7.23 -0.97
N ARG A 73 -8.64 6.60 -1.38
CA ARG A 73 -9.78 7.23 -2.07
C ARG A 73 -10.64 8.13 -1.20
N ASN A 74 -10.57 7.97 0.12
CA ASN A 74 -11.15 8.92 1.07
C ASN A 74 -10.67 10.37 0.84
N CYS A 75 -9.49 10.54 0.24
CA CYS A 75 -8.94 11.85 -0.14
C CYS A 75 -8.61 11.94 -1.64
N HIS A 76 -8.32 10.81 -2.30
CA HIS A 76 -7.92 10.72 -3.71
C HIS A 76 -8.91 9.86 -4.51
N ASN A 77 -10.18 10.27 -4.58
CA ASN A 77 -11.14 9.58 -5.44
C ASN A 77 -10.86 9.93 -6.91
N TYR A 78 -10.58 8.92 -7.73
CA TYR A 78 -10.25 9.09 -9.14
C TYR A 78 -11.41 9.67 -9.96
N GLU A 79 -12.66 9.50 -9.51
CA GLU A 79 -13.85 10.08 -10.15
C GLU A 79 -13.81 11.61 -10.16
N TYR A 80 -13.08 12.21 -9.21
CA TYR A 80 -12.91 13.65 -9.06
C TYR A 80 -11.53 14.14 -9.51
N PHE A 81 -10.76 13.30 -10.21
CA PHE A 81 -9.46 13.72 -10.74
C PHE A 81 -9.64 14.62 -11.96
N ASP A 82 -9.09 15.83 -11.88
CA ASP A 82 -8.85 16.64 -13.06
C ASP A 82 -7.53 16.21 -13.72
N TYR A 83 -7.63 15.47 -14.82
CA TYR A 83 -6.47 15.00 -15.57
C TYR A 83 -5.73 16.11 -16.33
N THR A 84 -6.36 17.27 -16.55
CA THR A 84 -5.77 18.38 -17.31
C THR A 84 -4.65 19.08 -16.55
N ILE A 85 -4.74 19.10 -15.22
CA ILE A 85 -3.73 19.66 -14.31
C ILE A 85 -2.65 18.64 -13.90
N GLN A 86 -2.82 17.37 -14.27
CA GLN A 86 -1.81 16.35 -14.04
C GLN A 86 -0.73 16.43 -15.11
N GLY A 87 0.51 16.11 -14.76
CA GLY A 87 1.57 15.97 -15.77
C GLY A 87 1.18 14.90 -16.81
N ARG A 88 1.46 15.15 -18.09
CA ARG A 88 1.02 14.32 -19.24
C ARG A 88 1.21 12.81 -19.03
N ARG A 89 2.39 12.41 -18.50
CA ARG A 89 2.69 11.01 -18.20
C ARG A 89 1.78 10.45 -17.10
N SER A 90 1.61 11.18 -16.00
CA SER A 90 0.78 10.74 -14.87
C SER A 90 -0.67 10.61 -15.27
N GLY A 91 -1.22 11.58 -16.02
CA GLY A 91 -2.60 11.55 -16.49
C GLY A 91 -2.87 10.31 -17.36
N ARG A 92 -1.99 10.03 -18.32
CA ARG A 92 -2.08 8.81 -19.15
C ARG A 92 -2.00 7.54 -18.31
N MET A 93 -1.04 7.45 -17.39
CA MET A 93 -0.85 6.25 -16.56
C MET A 93 -2.02 6.01 -15.60
N HIS A 94 -2.62 7.07 -15.04
CA HIS A 94 -3.81 6.93 -14.22
C HIS A 94 -5.00 6.43 -15.05
N GLN A 95 -5.27 7.03 -16.21
CA GLN A 95 -6.35 6.59 -17.11
C GLN A 95 -6.20 5.12 -17.48
N THR A 96 -5.05 4.74 -18.05
CA THR A 96 -4.77 3.35 -18.43
C THR A 96 -4.84 2.40 -17.22
N GLY A 97 -4.27 2.80 -16.07
CA GLY A 97 -4.29 1.96 -14.88
C GLY A 97 -5.71 1.67 -14.37
N PHE A 98 -6.58 2.68 -14.32
CA PHE A 98 -7.97 2.48 -13.88
C PHE A 98 -8.80 1.74 -14.93
N GLU A 99 -8.57 1.97 -16.22
CA GLU A 99 -9.14 1.17 -17.31
C GLU A 99 -8.75 -0.31 -17.21
N ASP A 100 -7.52 -0.61 -16.78
CA ASP A 100 -7.03 -1.96 -16.50
C ASP A 100 -7.60 -2.57 -15.20
N GLY A 101 -8.39 -1.81 -14.43
CA GLY A 101 -8.93 -2.25 -13.13
C GLY A 101 -7.91 -2.23 -11.98
N LYS A 102 -6.79 -1.52 -12.15
CA LYS A 102 -5.80 -1.35 -11.08
C LYS A 102 -6.32 -0.38 -10.03
N THR A 103 -5.82 -0.57 -8.82
CA THR A 103 -6.09 0.26 -7.65
C THR A 103 -4.88 1.15 -7.34
N CYS A 104 -5.03 2.14 -6.45
CA CYS A 104 -3.93 3.05 -6.12
C CYS A 104 -2.66 2.32 -5.66
N ILE A 105 -2.81 1.25 -4.87
CA ILE A 105 -1.69 0.51 -4.28
C ILE A 105 -0.95 -0.40 -5.29
N ASP A 106 -1.51 -0.65 -6.47
CA ASP A 106 -0.83 -1.43 -7.52
C ASP A 106 0.40 -0.69 -8.08
N CYS A 107 0.36 0.65 -8.08
CA CYS A 107 1.47 1.49 -8.51
C CYS A 107 2.15 2.22 -7.34
N HIS A 108 1.38 2.72 -6.37
CA HIS A 108 1.91 3.58 -5.30
C HIS A 108 2.26 2.79 -4.03
N LYS A 109 3.26 1.91 -4.13
CA LYS A 109 3.85 1.24 -2.96
C LYS A 109 4.95 2.12 -2.35
N GLY A 110 5.05 2.14 -1.02
CA GLY A 110 6.12 2.88 -0.32
C GLY A 110 5.91 4.40 -0.22
N ILE A 111 4.67 4.89 -0.33
CA ILE A 111 4.35 6.34 -0.29
C ILE A 111 4.81 7.02 1.00
N ALA A 112 4.59 6.36 2.15
CA ALA A 112 4.85 6.93 3.47
C ALA A 112 6.02 6.24 4.20
N HIS A 113 6.44 5.07 3.72
CA HIS A 113 7.43 4.21 4.36
C HIS A 113 8.38 3.65 3.32
N SER A 114 9.65 3.48 3.69
CA SER A 114 10.62 2.80 2.83
C SER A 114 10.12 1.40 2.48
N LEU A 115 10.23 1.07 1.19
CA LEU A 115 9.91 -0.27 0.70
C LEU A 115 10.80 -1.31 1.39
N PRO A 116 10.31 -2.56 1.57
CA PRO A 116 11.18 -3.69 1.86
C PRO A 116 12.29 -3.78 0.80
N ALA A 117 13.42 -4.41 1.17
CA ALA A 117 14.51 -4.64 0.23
C ALA A 117 14.00 -5.32 -1.05
N VAL A 118 14.35 -4.76 -2.20
CA VAL A 118 14.03 -5.27 -3.54
C VAL A 118 15.31 -5.87 -4.11
N ASP A 119 15.22 -7.07 -4.67
CA ASP A 119 16.31 -7.58 -5.51
C ASP A 119 16.15 -6.94 -6.90
N GLN A 120 17.15 -6.16 -7.30
CA GLN A 120 17.12 -5.46 -8.59
C GLN A 120 17.68 -6.33 -9.72
N GLU A 121 18.08 -7.58 -9.44
CA GLU A 121 18.69 -8.52 -10.39
C GLU A 121 19.94 -7.97 -11.12
N ILE A 122 20.60 -6.97 -10.53
CA ILE A 122 21.84 -6.38 -11.02
C ILE A 122 22.95 -6.68 -9.99
N GLY A 123 23.86 -7.58 -10.33
CA GLY A 123 25.00 -7.96 -9.48
C GLY A 123 24.74 -9.16 -8.55
N ALA A 124 25.57 -9.34 -7.52
CA ALA A 124 25.42 -10.43 -6.56
C ALA A 124 24.16 -10.19 -5.70
N GLY A 125 23.16 -11.07 -5.83
CA GLY A 125 21.83 -10.94 -5.21
C GLY A 125 21.90 -10.66 -3.71
N ALA A 126 21.30 -9.55 -3.28
CA ALA A 126 21.35 -9.05 -1.92
C ALA A 126 20.18 -9.53 -1.04
N GLY A 127 19.52 -10.63 -1.41
CA GLY A 127 18.43 -11.22 -0.62
C GLY A 127 17.16 -10.37 -0.55
N GLY A 128 16.93 -9.52 -1.56
CA GLY A 128 15.71 -8.71 -1.67
C GLY A 128 14.54 -9.49 -2.28
N ALA A 129 13.34 -8.89 -2.24
CA ALA A 129 12.17 -9.45 -2.90
C ALA A 129 12.25 -9.21 -4.42
N ALA A 130 11.87 -10.21 -5.22
CA ALA A 130 11.84 -10.10 -6.67
C ALA A 130 10.90 -8.96 -7.15
N PRO A 131 11.20 -8.26 -8.26
CA PRO A 131 10.41 -7.13 -8.75
C PRO A 131 8.91 -7.44 -8.94
N GLU A 132 8.58 -8.68 -9.29
CA GLU A 132 7.21 -9.17 -9.53
C GLU A 132 6.36 -9.14 -8.26
N VAL A 133 6.98 -9.21 -7.09
CA VAL A 133 6.30 -9.05 -5.79
C VAL A 133 5.73 -7.62 -5.65
N PHE A 134 6.41 -6.64 -6.24
CA PHE A 134 5.99 -5.24 -6.25
C PHE A 134 5.02 -4.94 -7.37
N HIS A 135 5.03 -5.70 -8.46
CA HIS A 135 4.09 -5.55 -9.57
C HIS A 135 3.58 -6.91 -10.05
N PRO A 136 2.70 -7.57 -9.28
CA PRO A 136 2.13 -8.83 -9.71
C PRO A 136 1.30 -8.59 -10.98
N PRO A 137 1.31 -9.51 -11.95
CA PRO A 137 0.52 -9.38 -13.17
C PRO A 137 -0.95 -9.15 -12.83
N SER A 138 -1.61 -8.26 -13.57
CA SER A 138 -3.04 -8.04 -13.43
C SER A 138 -3.79 -9.30 -13.84
N GLU A 139 -4.68 -9.79 -12.98
CA GLU A 139 -5.62 -10.84 -13.36
C GLU A 139 -6.51 -10.31 -14.50
N PRO A 140 -6.77 -11.09 -15.55
CA PRO A 140 -7.67 -10.67 -16.62
C PRO A 140 -9.07 -10.40 -16.04
N LYS A 141 -9.70 -9.32 -16.51
CA LYS A 141 -11.10 -9.02 -16.16
C LYS A 141 -11.98 -10.21 -16.56
N GLN A 142 -12.78 -10.71 -15.61
CA GLN A 142 -13.88 -11.65 -15.87
C GLN A 142 -15.02 -10.93 -16.58
#